data_AF-X6LJ21-F1
#
_entry.id   AF-X6LJ21-F1
#
_cell.length_a   1.000
_cell.length_b   1.000
_cell.length_c   1.000
_cell.angle_alpha   90.00
_cell.angle_beta   90.00
_cell.angle_gamma   90.00
#
_symmetry.space_group_name_H-M   'P 1'
#
loop_
_entity.id
_entity.type
_entity.pdbx_description
1 polymer ?
#
loop_
_entity_poly.entity_id
_entity_poly.type
_entity_poly.pdbx_seq_one_letter_code
_entity_poly.pdbx_strand_id
1 'polypeptide(L)'
;MSKMAKEATTWHKIPGLDFYGNDTTSKDCVNIIDAIAEGEKSNGGGFTVDAKTVWKKSSMSNAKSDVKLTSYVKVPVSANVILKSYVNIDFFGNDIKSAKISLDDAVLSKR
;
A
#
# COMPACT_ATOMS: atom_id res chain seq x y z
N MET A 1 31.74 1.39 -9.83
CA MET A 1 30.30 1.72 -9.80
C MET A 1 29.55 0.50 -9.29
N SER A 2 29.00 0.54 -8.07
CA SER A 2 28.19 -0.56 -7.54
C SER A 2 26.84 -0.57 -8.26
N LYS A 3 26.53 -1.71 -8.88
CA LYS A 3 25.25 -1.98 -9.50
C LYS A 3 24.24 -2.12 -8.34
N MET A 4 23.52 -1.06 -7.99
CA MET A 4 22.45 -1.16 -6.98
C MET A 4 21.45 -2.20 -7.48
N ALA A 5 21.38 -3.34 -6.81
CA ALA A 5 20.37 -4.34 -7.08
C ALA A 5 19.01 -3.68 -6.84
N LYS A 6 18.18 -3.63 -7.87
CA LYS A 6 16.82 -3.07 -7.77
C LYS A 6 16.06 -3.96 -6.79
N GLU A 7 15.72 -3.42 -5.63
CA GLU A 7 15.02 -4.17 -4.59
C GLU A 7 13.72 -4.75 -5.17
N ALA A 8 13.46 -6.04 -4.91
CA ALA A 8 12.24 -6.69 -5.37
C ALA A 8 11.04 -5.99 -4.73
N THR A 9 10.02 -5.69 -5.53
CA THR A 9 8.79 -5.04 -5.08
C THR A 9 7.60 -5.97 -5.24
N THR A 10 6.56 -5.73 -4.45
CA THR A 10 5.30 -6.48 -4.43
C THR A 10 4.15 -5.51 -4.19
N TRP A 11 2.92 -5.96 -4.45
CA TRP A 11 1.71 -5.18 -4.25
C TRP A 11 1.11 -5.52 -2.90
N HIS A 12 0.99 -4.50 -2.04
CA HIS A 12 0.29 -4.62 -0.76
C HIS A 12 -1.16 -4.18 -0.93
N LYS A 13 -2.10 -5.09 -0.62
CA LYS A 13 -3.54 -4.86 -0.70
C LYS A 13 -4.05 -4.15 0.54
N ILE A 14 -4.80 -3.06 0.36
CA ILE A 14 -5.46 -2.30 1.41
C ILE A 14 -6.97 -2.25 1.13
N PRO A 15 -7.76 -3.16 1.74
CA PRO A 15 -9.20 -3.17 1.60
C PRO A 15 -9.84 -1.95 2.28
N GLY A 16 -10.91 -1.41 1.68
CA GLY A 16 -11.71 -0.36 2.31
C GLY A 16 -11.07 1.03 2.30
N LEU A 17 -10.05 1.22 1.46
CA LEU A 17 -9.33 2.47 1.29
C LEU A 17 -9.32 2.86 -0.18
N ASP A 18 -9.52 4.15 -0.43
CA ASP A 18 -9.39 4.80 -1.74
C ASP A 18 -8.31 5.86 -1.66
N PHE A 19 -7.27 5.71 -2.49
CA PHE A 19 -6.37 6.82 -2.75
C PHE A 19 -6.91 7.65 -3.90
N TYR A 20 -7.51 8.82 -3.68
CA TYR A 20 -8.20 9.54 -4.75
C TYR A 20 -7.33 10.59 -5.46
N GLY A 21 -7.65 10.87 -6.72
CA GLY A 21 -6.85 11.76 -7.57
C GLY A 21 -5.53 11.13 -8.03
N ASN A 22 -4.67 11.96 -8.65
CA ASN A 22 -3.40 11.53 -9.26
C ASN A 22 -3.53 10.37 -10.27
N ASP A 23 -4.70 10.24 -10.88
CA ASP A 23 -4.98 9.21 -11.86
C ASP A 23 -4.20 9.49 -13.15
N THR A 24 -3.32 8.56 -13.48
CA THR A 24 -2.61 8.56 -14.77
C THR A 24 -3.50 8.00 -15.86
N THR A 25 -4.27 6.96 -15.53
CA THR A 25 -5.23 6.30 -16.40
C THR A 25 -6.31 5.61 -15.58
N SER A 26 -7.50 5.52 -16.15
CA SER A 26 -8.57 4.64 -15.68
C SER A 26 -9.00 3.68 -16.79
N LYS A 27 -9.44 2.49 -16.42
CA LYS A 27 -9.93 1.49 -17.39
C LYS A 27 -10.99 0.59 -16.77
N ASP A 28 -12.07 0.40 -17.50
CA ASP A 28 -13.07 -0.62 -17.19
C ASP A 28 -12.61 -2.00 -17.67
N CYS A 29 -12.92 -2.99 -16.86
CA CYS A 29 -12.54 -4.39 -16.98
C CYS A 29 -13.78 -5.26 -16.80
N VAL A 30 -13.69 -6.54 -17.17
CA VAL A 30 -14.85 -7.45 -17.11
C VAL A 30 -15.20 -7.79 -15.66
N ASN A 31 -14.18 -7.91 -14.81
CA ASN A 31 -14.29 -8.29 -13.41
C ASN A 31 -13.10 -7.73 -12.60
N ILE A 32 -13.14 -7.96 -11.28
CA ILE A 32 -12.12 -7.48 -10.34
C ILE A 32 -10.74 -8.11 -10.57
N ILE A 33 -10.67 -9.36 -11.03
CA ILE A 33 -9.40 -10.05 -11.29
C ILE A 33 -8.69 -9.37 -12.47
N ASP A 34 -9.42 -9.04 -13.53
CA ASP A 34 -8.90 -8.31 -14.67
C ASP A 34 -8.49 -6.87 -14.30
N ALA A 35 -9.26 -6.21 -13.43
CA ALA A 35 -8.92 -4.88 -12.92
C ALA A 35 -7.62 -4.89 -12.11
N ILE A 36 -7.42 -5.89 -11.25
CA ILE A 36 -6.18 -6.08 -10.49
C ILE A 36 -5.02 -6.33 -11.47
N ALA A 37 -5.15 -7.29 -12.38
CA ALA A 37 -4.11 -7.63 -13.35
C ALA A 37 -3.72 -6.44 -14.24
N GLU A 38 -4.67 -5.58 -14.59
CA GLU A 38 -4.41 -4.35 -15.30
C GLU A 38 -3.69 -3.32 -14.42
N GLY A 39 -4.10 -3.18 -13.16
CA GLY A 39 -3.48 -2.32 -12.15
C GLY A 39 -2.03 -2.65 -11.86
N GLU A 40 -1.67 -3.95 -11.81
CA GLU A 40 -0.30 -4.41 -11.57
C GLU A 40 0.69 -3.98 -12.67
N LYS A 41 0.19 -3.61 -13.86
CA LYS A 41 0.97 -2.99 -14.93
C LYS A 41 1.31 -1.51 -14.67
N SER A 42 0.85 -0.95 -13.54
CA SER A 42 1.15 0.43 -13.15
C SER A 42 2.64 0.62 -12.89
N ASN A 43 3.19 1.65 -13.52
CA ASN A 43 4.55 2.14 -13.26
C ASN A 43 4.56 3.23 -12.17
N GLY A 44 3.40 3.65 -11.68
CA GLY A 44 3.27 4.69 -10.65
C GLY A 44 3.31 4.16 -9.22
N GLY A 45 2.94 5.00 -8.26
CA GLY A 45 2.95 4.67 -6.83
C GLY A 45 1.92 3.62 -6.39
N GLY A 46 0.86 3.42 -7.18
CA GLY A 46 -0.18 2.46 -6.85
C GLY A 46 -1.31 2.40 -7.86
N PHE A 47 -2.36 1.67 -7.49
CA PHE A 47 -3.63 1.66 -8.18
C PHE A 47 -4.77 1.39 -7.20
N THR A 48 -5.99 1.81 -7.55
CA THR A 48 -7.21 1.48 -6.81
C THR A 48 -8.15 0.75 -7.75
N VAL A 49 -8.87 -0.23 -7.23
CA VAL A 49 -9.88 -0.98 -7.99
C VAL A 49 -11.22 -0.94 -7.28
N ASP A 50 -12.28 -0.98 -8.06
CA ASP A 50 -13.59 -1.45 -7.63
C ASP A 50 -13.89 -2.83 -8.25
N ALA A 51 -15.16 -3.22 -8.32
CA ALA A 51 -15.58 -4.49 -8.91
C ALA A 51 -15.17 -4.67 -10.39
N LYS A 52 -14.99 -3.59 -11.15
CA LYS A 52 -14.75 -3.63 -12.61
C LYS A 52 -13.81 -2.55 -13.13
N THR A 53 -13.48 -1.52 -12.38
CA THR A 53 -12.69 -0.39 -12.83
C THR A 53 -11.38 -0.34 -12.06
N VAL A 54 -10.31 0.01 -12.77
CA VAL A 54 -9.00 0.30 -12.19
C VAL A 54 -8.62 1.74 -12.43
N TRP A 55 -8.07 2.39 -11.41
CA TRP A 55 -7.50 3.74 -11.45
C TRP A 55 -6.02 3.66 -11.08
N LYS A 56 -5.14 3.82 -12.08
CA LYS A 56 -3.68 3.78 -11.89
C LYS A 56 -3.17 5.15 -11.47
N LYS A 57 -2.37 5.21 -10.42
CA LYS A 57 -2.00 6.47 -9.77
C LYS A 57 -0.52 6.75 -9.86
N SER A 58 -0.17 7.99 -10.17
CA SER A 58 1.23 8.43 -10.18
C SER A 58 1.80 8.46 -8.75
N SER A 59 0.99 8.81 -7.76
CA SER A 59 1.35 8.83 -6.33
C SER A 59 0.16 8.49 -5.42
N MET A 60 0.45 8.04 -4.20
CA MET A 60 -0.53 7.58 -3.21
C MET A 60 -0.60 8.57 -2.03
N SER A 61 -0.96 9.83 -2.31
CA SER A 61 -0.89 10.92 -1.33
C SER A 61 -2.20 11.20 -0.59
N ASN A 62 -3.35 10.96 -1.22
CA ASN A 62 -4.65 11.36 -0.69
C ASN A 62 -5.48 10.12 -0.40
N ALA A 63 -5.64 9.74 0.86
CA ALA A 63 -6.38 8.54 1.24
C ALA A 63 -7.69 8.91 1.94
N LYS A 64 -8.77 8.20 1.60
CA LYS A 64 -10.03 8.21 2.35
C LYS A 64 -10.54 6.79 2.51
N SER A 65 -11.32 6.54 3.56
CA SER A 65 -12.00 5.26 3.70
C SER A 65 -13.12 5.14 2.66
N ASP A 66 -13.15 4.02 1.94
CA ASP A 66 -14.25 3.63 1.06
C ASP A 66 -14.31 2.09 1.01
N VAL A 67 -15.33 1.52 1.66
CA VAL A 67 -15.52 0.07 1.80
C VAL A 67 -15.73 -0.67 0.49
N LYS A 68 -16.06 0.04 -0.59
CA LYS A 68 -16.26 -0.57 -1.93
C LYS A 68 -14.96 -0.65 -2.73
N LEU A 69 -13.95 0.09 -2.31
CA LEU A 69 -12.69 0.23 -3.01
C LEU A 69 -11.58 -0.54 -2.31
N THR A 70 -10.61 -0.97 -3.11
CA THR A 70 -9.39 -1.59 -2.61
C THR A 70 -8.21 -0.96 -3.32
N SER A 71 -7.27 -0.44 -2.55
CA SER A 71 -6.03 0.12 -3.08
C SER A 71 -4.87 -0.86 -2.97
N TYR A 72 -3.95 -0.74 -3.92
CA TYR A 72 -2.74 -1.54 -4.00
C TYR A 72 -1.55 -0.59 -4.11
N VAL A 73 -0.65 -0.68 -3.13
CA VAL A 73 0.58 0.12 -3.07
C VAL A 73 1.77 -0.74 -3.40
N LYS A 74 2.71 -0.18 -4.17
CA LYS A 74 3.95 -0.85 -4.50
C LYS A 74 4.91 -0.71 -3.33
N VAL A 75 5.28 -1.82 -2.72
CA VAL A 75 6.16 -1.84 -1.55
C VAL A 75 7.35 -2.78 -1.79
N PRO A 76 8.51 -2.54 -1.18
CA PRO A 76 9.57 -3.53 -1.15
C PRO A 76 9.10 -4.84 -0.53
N VAL A 77 9.59 -5.98 -1.03
CA VAL A 77 9.24 -7.31 -0.50
C VAL A 77 9.65 -7.43 0.97
N SER A 78 10.79 -6.83 1.35
CA SER A 78 11.27 -6.72 2.74
C SER A 78 10.26 -6.00 3.65
N ALA A 79 9.67 -4.90 3.16
CA ALA A 79 8.65 -4.14 3.86
C ALA A 79 7.31 -4.87 3.91
N ASN A 80 6.93 -5.66 2.89
CA ASN A 80 5.66 -6.40 2.88
C ASN A 80 5.56 -7.45 4.00
N VAL A 81 6.70 -7.94 4.49
CA VAL A 81 6.77 -8.84 5.66
C VAL A 81 6.54 -8.08 6.97
N ILE A 82 7.01 -6.84 7.06
CA ILE A 82 6.81 -5.96 8.22
C ILE A 82 5.40 -5.37 8.24
N LEU A 83 4.86 -5.03 7.07
CA LEU A 83 3.47 -4.65 6.78
C LEU A 83 2.42 -5.66 7.24
N LYS A 84 2.80 -6.93 7.31
CA LYS A 84 1.93 -7.99 7.86
C LYS A 84 1.95 -8.02 9.39
N SER A 85 2.96 -7.40 10.01
CA SER A 85 3.23 -7.40 11.46
C SER A 85 2.88 -6.06 12.13
N TYR A 86 2.97 -4.98 11.36
CA TYR A 86 2.41 -3.66 11.62
C TYR A 86 1.55 -3.40 10.40
N VAL A 87 0.22 -3.39 10.53
CA VAL A 87 -0.60 -3.17 9.32
C VAL A 87 -0.51 -1.68 8.97
N ASN A 88 0.45 -1.36 8.09
CA ASN A 88 1.05 -0.04 7.82
C ASN A 88 0.05 1.09 7.78
N ILE A 89 0.10 1.86 8.86
CA ILE A 89 -0.19 3.27 8.81
C ILE A 89 1.04 3.97 9.41
N ASP A 90 1.50 5.00 8.73
CA ASP A 90 2.45 5.96 9.26
C ASP A 90 1.68 7.26 9.58
N PHE A 91 1.65 7.66 10.85
CA PHE A 91 0.86 8.82 11.30
C PHE A 91 1.72 10.07 11.32
N PHE A 92 1.51 10.96 10.35
CA PHE A 92 2.16 12.27 10.34
C PHE A 92 1.62 13.18 11.48
N GLY A 93 2.49 13.83 12.25
CA GLY A 93 2.17 14.71 13.38
C GLY A 93 3.41 15.36 14.00
N ASN A 94 3.25 16.23 15.00
CA ASN A 94 4.38 16.84 15.70
C ASN A 94 4.85 15.90 16.83
N ASP A 95 6.02 15.27 16.69
CA ASP A 95 6.53 14.30 17.66
C ASP A 95 6.74 14.93 19.05
N ILE A 96 6.15 14.36 20.11
CA ILE A 96 6.35 14.86 21.49
C ILE A 96 7.70 14.37 22.05
N LYS A 97 8.08 13.09 21.84
CA LYS A 97 9.33 12.43 22.28
C LYS A 97 9.63 11.14 21.50
N SER A 98 10.91 10.75 21.42
CA SER A 98 11.34 9.43 20.92
C SER A 98 11.83 8.53 22.06
N ALA A 99 11.55 7.23 21.97
CA ALA A 99 11.99 6.22 22.93
C ALA A 99 12.50 4.96 22.22
N LYS A 100 13.54 4.34 22.78
CA LYS A 100 13.96 2.99 22.38
C LYS A 100 13.09 1.98 23.13
N ILE A 101 12.49 1.05 22.41
CA ILE A 101 11.73 -0.06 22.97
C ILE A 101 12.61 -1.33 22.87
N SER A 102 12.68 -2.09 23.96
CA SER A 102 13.29 -3.42 23.99
C SER A 102 12.26 -4.48 23.61
N LEU A 103 12.68 -5.57 22.96
CA LEU A 103 11.79 -6.66 22.57
C LEU A 103 11.11 -7.35 23.77
N ASP A 104 11.75 -7.34 24.94
CA ASP A 104 11.25 -8.03 26.13
C ASP A 104 10.01 -7.36 26.74
N ASP A 105 9.84 -6.05 26.56
CA ASP A 105 8.66 -5.32 27.03
C ASP A 105 7.40 -5.61 26.18
N ALA A 106 7.57 -6.12 24.95
CA ALA A 106 6.48 -6.34 24.00
C ALA A 106 5.78 -7.70 24.18
N VAL A 107 6.36 -8.64 24.94
CA VAL A 107 5.89 -10.04 25.04
C VAL A 107 5.01 -10.29 26.28
N LEU A 108 4.97 -9.39 27.27
CA LEU A 108 4.41 -9.68 28.59
C LEU A 108 2.90 -9.42 28.82
N SER A 109 2.11 -8.97 27.84
CA SER A 109 0.63 -8.92 28.01
C SER A 109 -0.11 -10.15 27.48
N LYS A 110 0.62 -11.15 26.97
CA LYS A 110 0.07 -12.45 26.58
C LYS A 110 0.71 -13.58 27.38
N ARG A 111 0.48 -13.59 28.69
CA ARG A 111 0.48 -14.80 29.54
C ARG A 111 -0.18 -14.49 30.87
#